data_AF-A0A0C2XEW5-F1
#
_entry.id   AF-A0A0C2XEW5-F1
#
_cell.length_a   1.000
_cell.length_b   1.000
_cell.length_c   1.000
_cell.angle_alpha   90.00
_cell.angle_beta   90.00
_cell.angle_gamma   90.00
#
_symmetry.space_group_name_H-M   'P 1'
#
loop_
_entity.id
_entity.type
_entity.pdbx_description
1 polymer ?
#
loop_
_entity_poly.entity_id
_entity_poly.type
_entity_poly.pdbx_seq_one_letter_code
_entity_poly.pdbx_strand_id
1 'polypeptide(L)'
;MSNFDDKTAPGTAFNGIKSEHDYLNSFLEMVTEKIAFDEMHLNNLKFLKKTWNPNWTNSRIWPLISPLLNYFREEISRVERSIAETSPRIKELIASSLPELDPADIFDKLAPMYEKEQEALKTVRKMDPDSIGLWRERTESSGETQLLDLGKGLAQGI
;
A
#
# COMPACT_ATOMS: atom_id res chain seq x y z
N MET A 1 24.89 15.86 26.88
CA MET A 1 25.23 14.47 26.52
C MET A 1 23.98 13.81 25.99
N SER A 2 24.01 13.46 24.70
CA SER A 2 23.28 12.38 23.99
C SER A 2 22.62 11.30 24.89
N ASN A 3 21.47 10.69 24.58
CA ASN A 3 21.03 10.10 23.31
C ASN A 3 19.54 9.67 23.33
N PHE A 4 18.81 9.91 22.23
CA PHE A 4 17.96 8.98 21.46
C PHE A 4 16.84 8.08 22.05
N ASP A 5 16.38 8.21 23.28
CA ASP A 5 15.57 7.10 23.87
C ASP A 5 14.04 7.06 23.65
N ASP A 6 13.43 7.80 22.71
CA ASP A 6 11.95 7.73 22.58
C ASP A 6 11.36 7.76 21.16
N LYS A 7 12.19 7.71 20.10
CA LYS A 7 11.71 7.83 18.70
C LYS A 7 11.75 6.56 17.86
N THR A 8 12.19 5.44 18.41
CA THR A 8 12.41 4.20 17.61
C THR A 8 12.11 2.95 18.43
N ALA A 9 10.95 2.89 19.09
CA ALA A 9 10.41 1.59 19.47
C ALA A 9 9.94 0.89 18.18
N PRO A 10 10.39 -0.32 17.83
CA PRO A 10 10.00 -1.00 16.59
C PRO A 10 8.49 -1.04 16.35
N GLY A 11 7.69 -1.14 17.42
CA GLY A 11 6.22 -1.07 17.36
C GLY A 11 5.65 0.21 16.75
N THR A 12 6.29 1.37 16.92
CA THR A 12 5.81 2.63 16.30
C THR A 12 6.10 2.67 14.80
N ALA A 13 7.22 2.08 14.37
CA ALA A 13 7.55 1.98 12.94
C ALA A 13 6.62 1.01 12.21
N PHE A 14 6.30 -0.14 12.83
CA PHE A 14 5.36 -1.11 12.25
C PHE A 14 3.94 -0.55 12.13
N ASN A 15 3.46 0.14 13.16
CA ASN A 15 2.16 0.82 13.09
C ASN A 15 2.13 1.89 11.99
N GLY A 16 3.22 2.63 11.81
CA GLY A 16 3.36 3.59 10.72
C GLY A 16 3.23 2.93 9.35
N ILE A 17 3.95 1.82 9.10
CA ILE A 17 3.87 1.10 7.81
C ILE A 17 2.47 0.55 7.56
N LYS A 18 1.81 0.01 8.59
CA LYS A 18 0.42 -0.47 8.51
C LYS A 18 -0.54 0.66 8.10
N SER A 19 -0.45 1.81 8.77
CA SER A 19 -1.30 2.96 8.44
C SER A 19 -1.06 3.51 7.03
N GLU A 20 0.20 3.59 6.58
CA GLU A 20 0.53 4.01 5.21
C GLU A 20 -0.03 3.04 4.17
N HIS A 21 -0.01 1.74 4.46
CA HIS A 21 -0.65 0.72 3.61
C HIS A 21 -2.16 0.93 3.53
N ASP A 22 -2.84 1.14 4.66
CA ASP A 22 -4.27 1.41 4.72
C ASP A 22 -4.65 2.69 3.94
N TYR A 23 -3.84 3.75 4.07
CA TYR A 23 -4.04 4.99 3.30
C TYR A 23 -3.89 4.78 1.80
N LEU A 24 -2.90 4.01 1.36
CA LEU A 24 -2.72 3.69 -0.04
C LEU A 24 -3.92 2.91 -0.59
N ASN A 25 -4.41 1.90 0.15
CA ASN A 25 -5.58 1.11 -0.25
C ASN A 25 -6.83 1.99 -0.35
N SER A 26 -7.10 2.82 0.66
CA SER A 26 -8.24 3.75 0.63
C SER A 26 -8.16 4.76 -0.52
N PHE A 27 -6.96 5.26 -0.83
CA PHE A 27 -6.73 6.12 -1.98
C PHE A 27 -7.01 5.38 -3.31
N LEU A 28 -6.50 4.16 -3.46
CA LEU A 28 -6.71 3.33 -4.65
C LEU A 28 -8.18 3.02 -4.89
N GLU A 29 -8.93 2.68 -3.83
CA GLU A 29 -10.38 2.48 -3.88
C GLU A 29 -11.09 3.73 -4.38
N MET A 30 -10.80 4.88 -3.76
CA MET A 30 -11.42 6.16 -4.12
C MET A 30 -11.14 6.55 -5.57
N VAL A 31 -9.90 6.39 -6.06
CA VAL A 31 -9.60 6.71 -7.47
C VAL A 31 -10.25 5.71 -8.42
N THR A 32 -10.34 4.44 -8.05
CA THR A 32 -11.04 3.41 -8.84
C THR A 32 -12.53 3.73 -8.98
N GLU A 33 -13.19 4.12 -7.89
CA GLU A 33 -14.58 4.59 -7.93
C GLU A 33 -14.73 5.84 -8.80
N LYS A 34 -13.81 6.80 -8.69
CA LYS A 34 -13.80 8.00 -9.53
C LYS A 34 -13.70 7.66 -11.02
N ILE A 35 -12.85 6.70 -11.40
CA ILE A 35 -12.75 6.23 -12.79
C ILE A 35 -14.09 5.63 -13.25
N ALA A 36 -14.75 4.83 -12.40
CA ALA A 36 -16.07 4.27 -12.72
C ALA A 36 -17.15 5.37 -12.91
N PHE A 37 -17.14 6.41 -12.06
CA PHE A 37 -18.02 7.57 -12.23
C PHE A 37 -17.74 8.31 -13.55
N ASP A 38 -16.47 8.52 -13.89
CA ASP A 38 -16.08 9.15 -15.16
C ASP A 38 -16.54 8.32 -16.37
N GLU A 39 -16.39 7.00 -16.34
CA GLU A 39 -16.83 6.10 -17.40
C GLU A 39 -18.35 6.17 -17.60
N MET A 40 -19.11 6.14 -16.51
CA MET A 40 -20.57 6.31 -16.54
C MET A 40 -20.95 7.68 -17.12
N HIS A 41 -20.29 8.75 -16.66
CA HIS A 41 -20.53 10.09 -17.16
C HIS A 41 -20.22 10.21 -18.65
N LEU A 42 -19.09 9.66 -19.10
CA LEU A 42 -18.68 9.62 -20.50
C LEU A 42 -19.71 8.89 -21.37
N ASN A 43 -20.21 7.75 -20.90
CA ASN A 43 -21.23 6.99 -21.61
C ASN A 43 -22.52 7.81 -21.77
N ASN A 44 -22.95 8.51 -20.72
CA ASN A 44 -24.11 9.40 -20.78
C ASN A 44 -23.91 10.55 -21.78
N LEU A 45 -22.74 11.19 -21.78
CA LEU A 45 -22.42 12.25 -22.74
C LEU A 45 -22.37 11.74 -24.18
N LYS A 46 -21.77 10.57 -24.41
CA LYS A 46 -21.74 9.93 -25.74
C LYS A 46 -23.14 9.56 -26.21
N PHE A 47 -24.01 9.10 -25.30
CA PHE A 47 -25.40 8.84 -25.60
C PHE A 47 -26.13 10.14 -26.00
N LEU A 48 -25.99 11.21 -25.21
CA LEU A 48 -26.56 12.53 -25.52
C LEU A 48 -26.07 13.05 -26.88
N LYS A 49 -24.78 12.87 -27.21
CA LYS A 49 -24.24 13.26 -28.52
C LYS A 49 -24.92 12.55 -29.69
N LYS A 50 -25.31 11.28 -29.51
CA LYS A 50 -26.04 10.51 -30.54
C LYS A 50 -27.47 11.01 -30.75
N THR A 51 -28.08 11.67 -29.77
CA THR A 51 -29.45 12.19 -29.87
C THR A 51 -29.51 13.60 -30.48
N TRP A 52 -28.36 14.22 -30.78
CA TRP A 52 -28.33 15.55 -31.40
C TRP A 52 -28.93 15.54 -32.80
N ASN A 53 -29.79 16.53 -33.06
CA ASN A 53 -30.40 16.67 -34.37
C ASN A 53 -29.37 17.25 -35.36
N PRO A 54 -29.01 16.54 -36.45
CA PRO A 54 -28.02 17.04 -37.41
C PRO A 54 -28.49 18.33 -38.11
N ASN A 55 -29.80 18.56 -38.21
CA ASN A 55 -30.38 19.74 -38.85
C ASN A 55 -30.18 21.02 -38.04
N TRP A 56 -29.76 20.94 -36.78
CA TRP A 56 -29.44 22.10 -35.96
C TRP A 56 -28.33 22.95 -36.55
N THR A 57 -27.39 22.35 -37.29
CA THR A 57 -26.30 23.06 -37.99
C THR A 57 -26.79 24.07 -39.03
N ASN A 58 -27.96 23.81 -39.61
CA ASN A 58 -28.60 24.68 -40.61
C ASN A 58 -29.71 25.55 -40.01
N SER A 59 -29.94 25.48 -38.70
CA SER A 59 -31.01 26.22 -38.04
C SER A 59 -30.59 27.64 -37.68
N ARG A 60 -31.55 28.56 -37.66
CA ARG A 60 -31.33 29.95 -37.20
C ARG A 60 -30.91 30.03 -35.72
N ILE A 61 -31.20 29.00 -34.93
CA ILE A 61 -30.76 28.92 -33.52
C ILE A 61 -29.30 28.45 -33.37
N TRP A 62 -28.63 28.05 -34.46
CA TRP A 62 -27.28 27.50 -34.42
C TRP A 62 -26.27 28.36 -33.64
N PRO A 63 -26.21 29.70 -33.80
CA PRO A 63 -25.29 30.53 -33.04
C PRO A 63 -25.53 30.46 -31.51
N LEU A 64 -26.75 30.14 -31.07
CA LEU A 64 -27.11 30.04 -29.65
C LEU A 64 -26.72 28.69 -29.07
N ILE A 65 -26.92 27.60 -29.81
CA ILE A 65 -26.72 26.23 -29.30
C ILE A 65 -25.33 25.68 -29.59
N SER A 66 -24.65 26.16 -30.63
CA SER A 66 -23.34 25.62 -31.03
C SER A 66 -22.24 25.75 -29.97
N PRO A 67 -22.16 26.82 -29.15
CA PRO A 67 -21.18 26.87 -28.06
C PRO A 67 -21.44 25.78 -27.01
N LEU A 68 -22.70 25.51 -26.67
CA LEU A 68 -23.07 24.46 -25.72
C LEU A 68 -22.76 23.06 -26.27
N LEU A 69 -23.03 22.82 -27.55
CA LEU A 69 -22.67 21.56 -28.20
C LEU A 69 -21.14 21.37 -28.29
N ASN A 70 -20.39 22.45 -28.51
CA ASN A 70 -18.93 22.42 -28.46
C ASN A 70 -18.43 22.07 -27.06
N TYR A 71 -18.98 22.71 -26.01
CA TYR A 71 -18.67 22.38 -24.62
C TYR A 71 -18.85 20.89 -24.34
N PHE A 72 -19.98 20.29 -24.76
CA PHE A 72 -20.19 18.84 -24.58
C PHE A 72 -19.18 17.98 -25.35
N ARG A 73 -18.70 18.40 -26.53
CA ARG A 73 -17.64 17.67 -27.24
C ARG A 73 -16.31 17.77 -26.51
N GLU A 74 -15.96 18.95 -26.02
CA GLU A 74 -14.75 19.19 -25.25
C GLU A 74 -14.76 18.41 -23.93
N GLU A 75 -15.91 18.37 -23.27
CA GLU A 75 -16.16 17.56 -22.07
C GLU A 75 -15.88 16.08 -22.34
N ILE A 76 -16.48 15.51 -23.40
CA ILE A 76 -16.24 14.12 -23.81
C ILE A 76 -14.74 13.86 -23.98
N SER A 77 -14.05 14.70 -24.77
CA SER A 77 -12.62 14.53 -25.01
C SER A 77 -11.77 14.69 -23.75
N ARG A 78 -12.19 15.56 -22.81
CA ARG A 78 -11.50 15.74 -21.53
C ARG A 78 -11.63 14.51 -20.64
N VAL A 79 -12.85 13.97 -20.51
CA VAL A 79 -13.10 12.77 -19.69
C VAL A 79 -12.42 11.55 -20.30
N GLU A 80 -12.46 11.38 -21.62
CA GLU A 80 -11.72 10.32 -22.32
C GLU A 80 -10.22 10.36 -22.02
N ARG A 81 -9.61 11.55 -22.08
CA ARG A 81 -8.19 11.72 -21.76
C ARG A 81 -7.90 11.42 -20.30
N SER A 82 -8.73 11.93 -19.39
CA SER A 82 -8.61 11.69 -17.94
C SER A 82 -8.62 10.19 -17.62
N ILE A 83 -9.57 9.43 -18.17
CA ILE A 83 -9.65 7.97 -17.99
C ILE A 83 -8.42 7.30 -18.60
N ALA A 84 -8.06 7.64 -19.83
CA ALA A 84 -6.93 7.02 -20.54
C ALA A 84 -5.59 7.26 -19.83
N GLU A 85 -5.44 8.38 -19.14
CA GLU A 85 -4.25 8.71 -18.35
C GLU A 85 -4.25 8.06 -16.96
N THR A 86 -5.39 8.07 -16.27
CA THR A 86 -5.46 7.66 -14.86
C THR A 86 -5.57 6.14 -14.71
N SER A 87 -6.38 5.48 -15.54
CA SER A 87 -6.58 4.02 -15.49
C SER A 87 -5.30 3.19 -15.53
N PRO A 88 -4.35 3.40 -16.46
CA PRO A 88 -3.14 2.59 -16.50
C PRO A 88 -2.26 2.80 -15.26
N ARG A 89 -2.14 4.03 -14.77
CA ARG A 89 -1.36 4.36 -13.57
C ARG A 89 -1.91 3.65 -12.33
N ILE A 90 -3.23 3.62 -12.18
CA ILE A 90 -3.88 2.94 -11.05
C ILE A 90 -3.76 1.41 -11.18
N LYS A 91 -3.88 0.86 -12.39
CA LYS A 91 -3.65 -0.58 -12.63
C LYS A 91 -2.22 -1.00 -12.31
N GLU A 92 -1.24 -0.19 -12.71
CA GLU A 92 0.17 -0.42 -12.39
C GLU A 92 0.41 -0.36 -10.88
N LEU A 93 -0.18 0.63 -10.20
CA LEU A 93 -0.06 0.78 -8.75
C LEU A 93 -0.66 -0.43 -8.01
N ILE A 94 -1.85 -0.89 -8.40
CA ILE A 94 -2.49 -2.11 -7.85
C ILE A 94 -1.67 -3.36 -8.17
N ALA A 95 -1.10 -3.48 -9.36
CA ALA A 95 -0.26 -4.61 -9.71
C ALA A 95 1.06 -4.63 -8.93
N SER A 96 1.58 -3.46 -8.57
CA SER A 96 2.79 -3.31 -7.77
C SER A 96 2.56 -3.58 -6.28
N SER A 97 1.33 -3.41 -5.78
CA SER A 97 0.96 -3.87 -4.44
C SER A 97 0.85 -5.40 -4.43
N LEU A 98 1.88 -6.07 -3.92
CA LEU A 98 1.94 -7.53 -3.79
C LEU A 98 0.78 -8.04 -2.91
N PRO A 99 -0.18 -8.83 -3.42
CA PRO A 99 -1.28 -9.38 -2.63
C PRO A 99 -0.84 -10.45 -1.62
N GLU A 100 0.33 -11.05 -1.85
CA GLU A 100 0.83 -12.23 -1.14
C GLU A 100 1.54 -11.90 0.19
N LEU A 101 1.84 -10.62 0.40
CA LEU A 101 2.49 -10.10 1.60
C LEU A 101 1.69 -8.89 2.07
N ASP A 102 0.49 -9.12 2.62
CA ASP A 102 -0.23 -8.08 3.34
C ASP A 102 0.66 -7.68 4.54
N PRO A 103 1.25 -6.46 4.52
CA PRO A 103 2.11 -6.02 5.60
C PRO A 103 1.33 -6.01 6.92
N ALA A 104 0.02 -5.74 6.90
CA ALA A 104 -0.81 -5.79 8.09
C ALA A 104 -0.81 -7.18 8.73
N ASP A 105 -1.04 -8.25 7.95
CA ASP A 105 -1.04 -9.62 8.45
C ASP A 105 0.35 -10.07 8.94
N ILE A 106 1.41 -9.68 8.22
CA ILE A 106 2.79 -9.98 8.63
C ILE A 106 3.12 -9.29 9.95
N PHE A 107 2.76 -8.01 10.10
CA PHE A 107 3.04 -7.26 11.32
C PHE A 107 2.16 -7.68 12.48
N ASP A 108 0.90 -8.05 12.25
CA ASP A 108 0.01 -8.59 13.28
C ASP A 108 0.53 -9.94 13.82
N LYS A 109 1.20 -10.73 12.97
CA LYS A 109 1.91 -11.97 13.40
C LYS A 109 3.23 -11.69 14.12
N LEU A 110 3.99 -10.66 13.71
CA LEU A 110 5.28 -10.33 14.30
C LEU A 110 5.18 -9.59 15.65
N ALA A 111 4.15 -8.75 15.83
CA ALA A 111 3.95 -7.96 17.05
C ALA A 111 3.97 -8.81 18.35
N PRO A 112 3.20 -9.91 18.47
CA PRO A 112 3.22 -10.73 19.70
C PRO A 112 4.54 -11.49 19.89
N MET A 113 5.24 -11.86 18.80
CA MET A 113 6.55 -12.49 18.90
C MET A 113 7.60 -11.52 19.46
N TYR A 114 7.58 -10.28 18.99
CA TYR A 114 8.46 -9.22 19.46
C TYR A 114 8.18 -8.85 20.92
N GLU A 115 6.91 -8.74 21.33
CA GLU A 115 6.55 -8.49 22.73
C GLU A 115 7.07 -9.59 23.65
N LYS A 116 6.92 -10.86 23.26
CA LYS A 116 7.43 -12.01 24.01
C LYS A 116 8.95 -12.00 24.14
N GLU A 117 9.67 -11.61 23.09
CA GLU A 117 11.12 -11.44 23.13
C GLU A 117 11.52 -10.32 24.10
N GLN A 118 10.82 -9.17 24.07
CA GLN A 118 11.08 -8.07 24.97
C GLN A 118 10.81 -8.43 26.44
N GLU A 119 9.76 -9.20 26.71
CA GLU A 119 9.48 -9.72 28.06
C GLU A 119 10.55 -10.71 28.55
N ALA A 120 11.02 -11.60 27.68
CA ALA A 120 12.12 -12.51 27.98
C ALA A 120 13.42 -11.73 28.29
N LEU A 121 13.75 -10.72 27.49
CA LEU A 121 14.92 -9.85 27.71
C LEU A 121 14.81 -9.05 29.01
N LYS A 122 13.62 -8.53 29.35
CA LYS A 122 13.37 -7.88 30.65
C LYS A 122 13.55 -8.84 31.82
N THR A 123 13.15 -10.09 31.65
CA THR A 123 13.30 -11.13 32.69
C THR A 123 14.77 -11.47 32.91
N VAL A 124 15.53 -11.67 31.83
CA VAL A 124 16.98 -11.91 31.89
C VAL A 124 17.72 -10.73 32.53
N ARG A 125 17.35 -9.48 32.19
CA ARG A 125 17.96 -8.28 32.80
C ARG A 125 17.70 -8.14 34.32
N LYS A 126 16.66 -8.80 34.84
CA LYS A 126 16.35 -8.81 36.28
C LYS A 126 16.99 -9.98 37.02
N MET A 127 17.60 -10.93 36.31
CA MET A 127 18.33 -12.02 36.93
C MET A 127 19.70 -11.54 37.40
N ASP A 128 20.09 -12.04 38.57
CA ASP A 128 21.39 -11.76 39.16
C ASP A 128 22.52 -12.36 38.28
N PRO A 129 23.68 -11.69 38.13
CA PRO A 129 24.76 -12.13 37.25
C PRO A 129 25.25 -13.55 37.53
N ASP A 130 25.24 -13.99 38.80
CA ASP A 130 25.66 -15.34 39.19
C ASP A 130 24.66 -16.40 38.68
N SER A 131 23.37 -16.05 38.62
CA SER A 131 22.34 -16.91 38.04
C SER A 131 22.49 -17.02 36.52
N ILE A 132 22.84 -15.94 35.82
CA ILE A 132 23.09 -15.95 34.37
C ILE A 132 24.32 -16.81 34.04
N GLY A 133 25.36 -16.77 34.89
CA GLY A 133 26.54 -17.64 34.77
C GLY A 133 26.18 -19.13 34.83
N LEU A 134 25.37 -19.53 35.80
CA LEU A 134 24.91 -20.92 35.96
C LEU A 134 24.05 -21.43 34.78
N TRP A 135 23.22 -20.56 34.19
CA TRP A 135 22.44 -20.92 33.00
C TRP A 135 23.31 -21.09 31.75
N ARG A 136 24.37 -20.28 31.61
CA ARG A 136 25.32 -20.40 30.50
C ARG A 136 26.14 -21.68 30.58
N GLU A 137 26.68 -22.01 31.76
CA GLU A 137 27.38 -23.29 31.96
C GLU A 137 26.47 -24.50 31.72
N ARG A 138 25.19 -24.43 32.13
CA ARG A 138 24.23 -25.53 31.92
C ARG A 138 23.88 -25.73 30.44
N THR A 139 23.76 -24.66 29.66
CA THR A 139 23.45 -24.76 28.21
C THR A 139 24.66 -25.23 27.40
N GLU A 140 25.87 -24.83 27.78
CA GLU A 140 27.12 -25.34 27.20
C GLU A 140 27.40 -26.81 27.59
N SER A 141 26.97 -27.22 28.80
CA SER A 141 27.08 -28.60 29.29
C SER A 141 26.04 -29.57 28.69
N SER A 142 24.92 -29.10 28.14
CA SER A 142 23.79 -29.96 27.74
C SER A 142 23.85 -30.44 26.28
N GLY A 143 24.86 -30.06 25.49
CA GLY A 143 25.08 -30.63 24.16
C GLY A 143 23.96 -30.40 23.13
N GLU A 144 23.06 -29.45 23.34
CA GLU A 144 22.06 -29.03 22.33
C GLU A 144 22.61 -27.89 21.46
N THR A 145 23.73 -28.14 20.78
CA THR A 145 24.15 -27.37 19.59
C THR A 145 23.70 -28.12 18.34
N GLN A 146 22.41 -28.05 18.03
CA GLN A 146 21.91 -28.35 16.69
C GLN A 146 20.78 -27.37 16.36
N LEU A 147 21.12 -26.15 15.91
CA LEU A 147 20.29 -25.35 14.98
C LEU A 147 20.91 -23.99 14.56
N LEU A 148 22.22 -23.92 14.32
CA LEU A 148 22.80 -22.81 13.54
C LEU A 148 23.95 -23.33 12.66
N ASP A 149 23.65 -24.29 11.78
CA ASP A 149 24.54 -24.64 10.66
C ASP A 149 23.78 -24.77 9.33
N LEU A 150 22.85 -23.85 9.09
CA LEU A 150 22.15 -23.68 7.81
C LEU A 150 22.43 -22.30 7.20
N GLY A 151 23.69 -21.84 7.30
CA GLY A 151 24.10 -20.52 6.79
C GLY A 151 25.59 -20.35 6.49
N LYS A 152 26.38 -21.42 6.40
CA LYS A 152 27.82 -21.35 6.04
C LYS A 152 28.24 -22.25 4.88
N GLY A 153 27.30 -22.55 3.98
CA GLY A 153 27.53 -23.40 2.80
C GLY A 153 27.43 -22.70 1.44
N LEU A 154 27.41 -21.36 1.36
CA LEU A 154 27.25 -20.65 0.07
C LEU A 154 28.10 -19.36 -0.05
N ALA A 155 29.32 -19.37 0.51
CA ALA A 155 30.28 -18.29 0.28
C ALA A 155 31.73 -18.78 0.36
N GLN A 156 32.18 -19.47 -0.70
CA GLN A 156 33.56 -19.75 -1.18
C GLN A 156 33.43 -21.01 -2.07
N GLY A 157 33.60 -21.05 -3.39
CA GLY A 157 34.15 -20.19 -4.42
C GLY A 157 34.64 -21.14 -5.53
N ILE A 158 34.44 -20.79 -6.81
CA ILE A 158 34.87 -21.53 -8.03
C ILE A 158 33.95 -22.67 -8.48
#